data_AF-A0A0F9AUH1-F1
#
_entry.id   AF-A0A0F9AUH1-F1
#
_cell.length_a   1.000
_cell.length_b   1.000
_cell.length_c   1.000
_cell.angle_alpha   90.00
_cell.angle_beta   90.00
_cell.angle_gamma   90.00
#
_symmetry.space_group_name_H-M   'P 1'
#
loop_
_entity.id
_entity.type
_entity.pdbx_description
1 polymer ?
#
loop_
_entity_poly.entity_id
_entity_poly.type
_entity_poly.pdbx_seq_one_letter_code
_entity_poly.pdbx_strand_id
1 'polypeptide(L)'
;DLQISGVSSWDLGGFFNDIDFLTETVFPLFEPNLFSSYWGIKTLEVFDMESSIQVADFHTFLTGLYNEEYDYFKISEWDYGMNYTNIVATALGLELSGITGFQGISQSEVITFILGNRNSFGNWDQSTTIPHHELIDIYQIIRSLKNAGILTQLTLLEKKEIADSINNYQHYGSYSPISEDYMSMSLIYTITSSFDLFDRISGLDIYDIYLKIKNSYSDSYETGSFNGYLTDHIGFQGLRSHPIEYYTSGKRNYEHTNQFPQLRSHQSTYYALASLKKLFKLDEFGDTYHLFELFNDIVNTQFLDDSYSDNYGAFTPLWPYEESQAGYLNKKISFEYSYFAIRSLELLGEQLGLGNVSNYGFNANALYMYIDKNIIEEASTLYFSPEYTSDVETILQDTYYMIYILK
;
A
#
# COMPACT_ATOMS: atom_id res chain seq x y z
N ASP A 1 -18.24 -0.14 30.76
CA ASP A 1 -16.90 0.39 31.03
C ASP A 1 -16.03 -0.10 29.90
N LEU A 2 -15.42 0.81 29.13
CA LEU A 2 -14.55 0.48 28.00
C LEU A 2 -13.07 0.51 28.42
N GLN A 3 -12.78 0.93 29.66
CA GLN A 3 -11.45 0.87 30.22
C GLN A 3 -11.16 -0.54 30.77
N ILE A 4 -10.01 -1.09 30.40
CA ILE A 4 -9.55 -2.37 30.92
C ILE A 4 -9.13 -2.20 32.37
N SER A 5 -9.71 -3.00 33.28
CA SER A 5 -9.36 -2.99 34.69
C SER A 5 -9.24 -4.41 35.27
N GLY A 6 -8.43 -4.52 36.33
CA GLY A 6 -8.43 -5.67 37.24
C GLY A 6 -7.33 -6.71 37.05
N VAL A 7 -6.95 -7.08 35.82
CA VAL A 7 -5.90 -8.09 35.58
C VAL A 7 -4.60 -7.41 35.17
N SER A 8 -3.47 -7.80 35.78
CA SER A 8 -2.14 -7.35 35.35
C SER A 8 -1.82 -7.93 33.97
N SER A 9 -2.17 -7.19 32.94
CA SER A 9 -1.86 -7.47 31.54
C SER A 9 -1.29 -6.23 30.87
N TRP A 10 -0.69 -6.42 29.70
CA TRP A 10 -0.03 -5.37 28.92
C TRP A 10 -0.99 -4.25 28.47
N ASP A 11 -2.30 -4.55 28.45
CA ASP A 11 -3.40 -3.68 28.06
C ASP A 11 -4.09 -2.98 29.25
N LEU A 12 -3.66 -3.28 30.49
CA LEU A 12 -4.28 -2.76 31.71
C LEU A 12 -4.35 -1.24 31.68
N GLY A 13 -5.57 -0.71 31.83
CA GLY A 13 -5.85 0.72 31.89
C GLY A 13 -6.14 1.37 30.55
N GLY A 14 -5.82 0.73 29.43
CA GLY A 14 -6.17 1.19 28.08
C GLY A 14 -7.68 1.15 27.83
N PHE A 15 -8.14 1.87 26.80
CA PHE A 15 -9.55 1.87 26.40
C PHE A 15 -9.73 1.12 25.08
N PHE A 16 -10.79 0.34 24.98
CA PHE A 16 -11.33 -0.12 23.69
C PHE A 16 -12.25 0.93 23.08
N ASN A 17 -12.42 0.88 21.76
CA ASN A 17 -13.40 1.72 21.07
C ASN A 17 -14.82 1.16 21.09
N ASP A 18 -14.97 -0.16 21.28
CA ASP A 18 -16.25 -0.81 21.37
C ASP A 18 -16.25 -1.99 22.37
N ILE A 19 -17.37 -2.71 22.42
CA ILE A 19 -17.59 -3.83 23.33
C ILE A 19 -17.17 -5.19 22.74
N ASP A 20 -16.80 -5.23 21.46
CA ASP A 20 -16.40 -6.41 20.73
C ASP A 20 -14.86 -6.47 20.59
N PHE A 21 -14.23 -7.05 21.60
CA PHE A 21 -12.77 -7.19 21.70
C PHE A 21 -12.11 -8.03 20.59
N LEU A 22 -12.90 -8.58 19.66
CA LEU A 22 -12.39 -9.30 18.48
C LEU A 22 -12.31 -8.40 17.24
N THR A 23 -12.89 -7.20 17.30
CA THR A 23 -12.96 -6.26 16.18
C THR A 23 -12.01 -5.09 16.43
N GLU A 24 -10.98 -4.98 15.59
CA GLU A 24 -10.09 -3.83 15.62
C GLU A 24 -10.71 -2.67 14.82
N THR A 25 -11.21 -1.65 15.52
CA THR A 25 -11.88 -0.52 14.85
C THR A 25 -10.91 0.41 14.12
N VAL A 26 -9.62 0.35 14.46
CA VAL A 26 -8.53 1.13 13.85
C VAL A 26 -7.49 0.21 13.22
N PHE A 27 -7.90 -0.63 12.27
CA PHE A 27 -6.96 -1.48 11.52
C PHE A 27 -5.86 -0.65 10.81
N PRO A 28 -4.59 -1.12 10.77
CA PRO A 28 -4.04 -2.39 11.27
C PRO A 28 -3.58 -2.36 12.73
N LEU A 29 -4.05 -1.41 13.55
CA LEU A 29 -3.62 -1.24 14.92
C LEU A 29 -4.46 -2.10 15.87
N PHE A 30 -3.80 -2.74 16.83
CA PHE A 30 -4.44 -3.53 17.87
C PHE A 30 -4.98 -2.64 18.98
N GLU A 31 -6.15 -2.96 19.51
CA GLU A 31 -6.74 -2.31 20.67
C GLU A 31 -6.47 -3.12 21.96
N PRO A 32 -6.31 -2.43 23.10
CA PRO A 32 -6.33 -0.98 23.26
C PRO A 32 -5.04 -0.31 22.77
N ASN A 33 -5.18 0.92 22.31
CA ASN A 33 -4.09 1.75 21.79
C ASN A 33 -4.30 3.23 22.16
N LEU A 34 -3.35 4.09 21.78
CA LEU A 34 -3.46 5.54 22.08
C LEU A 34 -4.59 6.23 21.31
N PHE A 35 -5.03 5.72 20.15
CA PHE A 35 -6.18 6.29 19.44
C PHE A 35 -7.49 6.03 20.18
N SER A 36 -7.74 4.76 20.50
CA SER A 36 -8.91 4.32 21.26
C SER A 36 -8.95 4.97 22.64
N SER A 37 -7.80 5.06 23.32
CA SER A 37 -7.66 5.79 24.58
C SER A 37 -7.97 7.28 24.46
N TYR A 38 -7.47 7.94 23.42
CA TYR A 38 -7.79 9.35 23.15
C TYR A 38 -9.29 9.55 22.91
N TRP A 39 -9.93 8.75 22.06
CA TRP A 39 -11.37 8.89 21.81
C TRP A 39 -12.22 8.58 23.04
N GLY A 40 -11.86 7.55 23.81
CA GLY A 40 -12.51 7.23 25.08
C GLY A 40 -12.46 8.41 26.06
N ILE A 41 -11.26 8.95 26.30
CA ILE A 41 -11.07 10.06 27.25
C ILE A 41 -11.75 11.34 26.77
N LYS A 42 -11.64 11.71 25.49
CA LYS A 42 -12.33 12.91 24.97
C LYS A 42 -13.84 12.75 24.98
N THR A 43 -14.36 11.53 24.81
CA THR A 43 -15.79 11.27 24.96
C THR A 43 -16.21 11.50 26.41
N LEU A 44 -15.43 11.03 27.39
CA LEU A 44 -15.69 11.29 28.81
C LEU A 44 -15.65 12.80 29.13
N GLU A 45 -14.70 13.54 28.58
CA GLU A 45 -14.63 15.01 28.71
C GLU A 45 -15.89 15.71 28.17
N VAL A 46 -16.42 15.26 27.02
CA VAL A 46 -17.67 15.81 26.46
C VAL A 46 -18.88 15.58 27.37
N PHE A 47 -18.84 14.52 28.18
CA PHE A 47 -19.91 14.18 29.12
C PHE A 47 -19.64 14.64 30.56
N ASP A 48 -18.55 15.37 30.82
CA ASP A 48 -18.08 15.75 32.16
C ASP A 48 -17.91 14.53 33.09
N MET A 49 -17.41 13.42 32.54
CA MET A 49 -17.26 12.12 33.21
C MET A 49 -15.80 11.71 33.43
N GLU A 50 -14.84 12.62 33.36
CA GLU A 50 -13.41 12.31 33.49
C GLU A 50 -13.05 11.66 34.84
N SER A 51 -13.85 11.93 35.89
CA SER A 51 -13.71 11.29 37.19
C SER A 51 -13.95 9.77 37.18
N SER A 52 -14.53 9.22 36.11
CA SER A 52 -14.72 7.77 35.96
C SER A 52 -13.47 7.05 35.46
N ILE A 53 -12.44 7.78 35.03
CA ILE A 53 -11.18 7.18 34.57
C ILE A 53 -10.45 6.57 35.77
N GLN A 54 -10.08 5.29 35.66
CA GLN A 54 -9.15 4.65 36.57
C GLN A 54 -7.74 5.13 36.23
N VAL A 55 -7.38 6.32 36.73
CA VAL A 55 -6.17 7.06 36.32
C VAL A 55 -4.88 6.27 36.60
N ALA A 56 -4.81 5.56 37.74
CA ALA A 56 -3.64 4.76 38.08
C ALA A 56 -3.39 3.61 37.07
N ASP A 57 -4.46 2.96 36.63
CA ASP A 57 -4.38 1.91 35.61
C ASP A 57 -3.98 2.53 34.27
N PHE A 58 -4.57 3.68 33.89
CA PHE A 58 -4.20 4.37 32.66
C PHE A 58 -2.74 4.86 32.65
N HIS A 59 -2.20 5.29 33.79
CA HIS A 59 -0.77 5.62 33.93
C HIS A 59 0.12 4.38 33.76
N THR A 60 -0.36 3.20 34.18
CA THR A 60 0.33 1.93 33.94
C THR A 60 0.38 1.63 32.44
N PHE A 61 -0.74 1.83 31.72
CA PHE A 61 -0.79 1.72 30.26
C PHE A 61 0.20 2.65 29.56
N LEU A 62 0.20 3.95 29.90
CA LEU A 62 1.14 4.92 29.33
C LEU A 62 2.60 4.58 29.63
N THR A 63 2.88 4.01 30.81
CA THR A 63 4.23 3.57 31.18
C THR A 63 4.73 2.43 30.29
N GLY A 64 3.87 1.47 29.96
CA GLY A 64 4.24 0.36 29.06
C GLY A 64 4.57 0.86 27.64
N LEU A 65 3.80 1.82 27.15
CA LEU A 65 3.95 2.36 25.80
C LEU A 65 5.13 3.32 25.64
N TYR A 66 5.59 3.97 26.71
CA TYR A 66 6.68 4.94 26.64
C TYR A 66 8.05 4.25 26.57
N ASN A 67 8.84 4.62 25.57
CA ASN A 67 10.23 4.21 25.43
C ASN A 67 11.15 5.29 25.99
N GLU A 68 11.65 5.09 27.21
CA GLU A 68 12.55 6.03 27.91
C GLU A 68 13.93 6.18 27.23
N GLU A 69 14.40 5.18 26.48
CA GLU A 69 15.72 5.24 25.82
C GLU A 69 15.72 6.20 24.61
N TYR A 70 14.57 6.34 23.95
CA TYR A 70 14.44 7.09 22.69
C TYR A 70 13.36 8.18 22.73
N ASP A 71 12.74 8.40 23.89
CA ASP A 71 11.77 9.46 24.17
C ASP A 71 10.55 9.50 23.24
N TYR A 72 10.02 8.32 22.89
CA TYR A 72 8.82 8.20 22.07
C TYR A 72 7.80 7.24 22.69
N PHE A 73 6.53 7.36 22.28
CA PHE A 73 5.50 6.37 22.59
C PHE A 73 5.29 5.41 21.43
N LYS A 74 5.07 4.14 21.76
CA LYS A 74 4.42 3.19 20.86
C LYS A 74 2.91 3.42 20.88
N ILE A 75 2.24 3.08 19.79
CA ILE A 75 0.77 3.23 19.71
C ILE A 75 0.03 2.18 20.54
N SER A 76 0.60 0.97 20.62
CA SER A 76 0.13 -0.19 21.36
C SER A 76 1.32 -1.09 21.68
N GLU A 77 1.19 -1.96 22.68
CA GLU A 77 2.22 -2.97 22.99
C GLU A 77 2.42 -3.98 21.84
N TRP A 78 1.36 -4.26 21.07
CA TRP A 78 1.39 -5.15 19.91
C TRP A 78 1.79 -4.46 18.60
N ASP A 79 2.46 -3.31 18.66
CA ASP A 79 3.09 -2.68 17.49
C ASP A 79 4.31 -3.50 16.96
N TYR A 80 4.52 -4.72 17.48
CA TYR A 80 5.60 -5.67 17.17
C TYR A 80 7.02 -5.06 17.11
N GLY A 81 7.24 -3.92 17.78
CA GLY A 81 8.48 -3.16 17.70
C GLY A 81 8.79 -2.59 16.30
N MET A 82 7.81 -2.62 15.39
CA MET A 82 7.93 -2.09 14.04
C MET A 82 7.84 -0.56 14.02
N ASN A 83 7.33 0.03 15.11
CA ASN A 83 7.17 1.47 15.29
C ASN A 83 6.35 2.04 14.14
N TYR A 84 5.20 1.46 13.77
CA TYR A 84 4.46 1.87 12.57
C TYR A 84 3.96 3.32 12.65
N THR A 85 3.79 3.83 13.87
CA THR A 85 3.10 5.09 14.11
C THR A 85 3.73 5.90 15.26
N ASN A 86 5.01 5.68 15.56
CA ASN A 86 5.63 6.22 16.77
C ASN A 86 5.62 7.76 16.84
N ILE A 87 5.64 8.48 15.71
CA ILE A 87 5.60 9.95 15.72
C ILE A 87 4.23 10.44 16.18
N VAL A 88 3.14 9.94 15.58
CA VAL A 88 1.77 10.30 15.97
C VAL A 88 1.43 9.78 17.37
N ALA A 89 1.88 8.56 17.71
CA ALA A 89 1.72 7.98 19.04
C ALA A 89 2.38 8.85 20.11
N THR A 90 3.57 9.40 19.83
CA THR A 90 4.27 10.29 20.75
C THR A 90 3.52 11.60 20.98
N ALA A 91 2.93 12.17 19.93
CA ALA A 91 2.08 13.35 20.06
C ALA A 91 0.81 13.06 20.90
N LEU A 92 0.15 11.92 20.68
CA LEU A 92 -1.01 11.49 21.48
C LEU A 92 -0.62 11.24 22.94
N GLY A 93 0.47 10.51 23.17
CA GLY A 93 0.99 10.20 24.49
C GLY A 93 1.31 11.46 25.28
N LEU A 94 1.91 12.48 24.64
CA LEU A 94 2.14 13.80 25.25
C LEU A 94 0.83 14.46 25.70
N GLU A 95 -0.19 14.48 24.84
CA GLU A 95 -1.49 15.08 25.17
C GLU A 95 -2.22 14.31 26.27
N LEU A 96 -2.29 12.98 26.15
CA LEU A 96 -2.92 12.09 27.12
C LEU A 96 -2.26 12.17 28.49
N SER A 97 -0.93 12.33 28.51
CA SER A 97 -0.17 12.57 29.74
C SER A 97 -0.60 13.89 30.39
N GLY A 98 -0.76 14.95 29.58
CA GLY A 98 -1.26 16.24 30.05
C GLY A 98 -2.69 16.19 30.61
N ILE A 99 -3.60 15.50 29.91
CA ILE A 99 -5.01 15.36 30.33
C ILE A 99 -5.13 14.59 31.66
N THR A 100 -4.34 13.53 31.82
CA THR A 100 -4.45 12.62 32.97
C THR A 100 -3.43 12.88 34.08
N GLY A 101 -2.55 13.86 33.91
CA GLY A 101 -1.51 14.22 34.87
C GLY A 101 -0.35 13.23 34.96
N PHE A 102 -0.14 12.36 33.97
CA PHE A 102 0.98 11.42 33.94
C PHE A 102 2.33 12.16 33.91
N GLN A 103 3.26 11.78 34.80
CA GLN A 103 4.58 12.41 34.95
C GLN A 103 5.74 11.48 34.55
N GLY A 104 5.45 10.30 33.99
CA GLY A 104 6.47 9.29 33.66
C GLY A 104 7.25 9.57 32.37
N ILE A 105 7.17 10.78 31.81
CA ILE A 105 7.83 11.16 30.56
C ILE A 105 8.77 12.35 30.74
N SER A 106 9.83 12.38 29.94
CA SER A 106 10.60 13.59 29.71
C SER A 106 9.88 14.48 28.69
N GLN A 107 9.07 15.43 29.16
CA GLN A 107 8.25 16.27 28.27
C GLN A 107 9.09 17.02 27.23
N SER A 108 10.28 17.53 27.60
CA SER A 108 11.16 18.25 26.66
C SER A 108 11.74 17.35 25.57
N GLU A 109 12.10 16.11 25.92
CA GLU A 109 12.67 15.17 24.96
C GLU A 109 11.58 14.61 24.03
N VAL A 110 10.39 14.32 24.56
CA VAL A 110 9.19 13.94 23.77
C VAL A 110 8.84 15.02 22.74
N ILE A 111 8.87 16.30 23.12
CA ILE A 111 8.65 17.41 22.19
C ILE A 111 9.77 17.45 21.13
N THR A 112 11.02 17.29 21.56
CA THR A 112 12.19 17.28 20.67
C THR A 112 12.10 16.14 19.66
N PHE A 113 11.66 14.96 20.08
CA PHE A 113 11.40 13.81 19.21
C PHE A 113 10.36 14.15 18.14
N ILE A 114 9.20 14.70 18.53
CA ILE A 114 8.14 15.05 17.56
C ILE A 114 8.66 16.10 16.56
N LEU A 115 9.28 17.18 17.03
CA LEU A 115 9.71 18.27 16.16
C LEU A 115 10.93 17.93 15.29
N GLY A 116 11.82 17.08 15.80
CA GLY A 116 13.00 16.60 15.11
C GLY A 116 12.72 15.62 13.98
N ASN A 117 11.55 14.96 14.00
CA ASN A 117 11.12 14.01 12.97
C ASN A 117 10.16 14.63 11.94
N ARG A 118 10.31 15.94 11.65
CA ARG A 118 9.66 16.52 10.47
C ARG A 118 10.36 16.02 9.19
N ASN A 119 9.58 15.66 8.18
CA ASN A 119 10.07 15.18 6.89
C ASN A 119 10.44 16.33 5.95
N SER A 120 10.95 16.00 4.76
CA SER A 120 11.39 16.97 3.74
C SER A 120 10.26 17.82 3.17
N PHE A 121 9.00 17.41 3.31
CA PHE A 121 7.83 18.19 2.93
C PHE A 121 7.49 19.28 3.95
N GLY A 122 8.09 19.24 5.14
CA GLY A 122 7.80 20.16 6.24
C GLY A 122 6.67 19.72 7.17
N ASN A 123 6.15 18.49 6.99
CA ASN A 123 5.22 17.83 7.91
C ASN A 123 5.85 16.61 8.58
N TRP A 124 5.08 15.57 8.87
CA TRP A 124 5.55 14.37 9.57
C TRP A 124 5.16 13.14 8.78
N ASP A 125 6.09 12.19 8.76
CA ASP A 125 5.73 10.81 8.48
C ASP A 125 5.04 10.21 9.72
N GLN A 126 4.38 9.08 9.51
CA GLN A 126 3.67 8.29 10.51
C GLN A 126 4.68 7.73 11.52
N SER A 127 5.87 7.36 11.04
CA SER A 127 6.95 6.86 11.90
C SER A 127 8.36 7.13 11.42
N THR A 128 9.31 6.82 12.31
CA THR A 128 10.75 6.87 12.04
C THR A 128 11.28 5.69 11.21
N THR A 129 10.48 4.64 11.03
CA THR A 129 10.87 3.41 10.29
C THR A 129 10.19 3.33 8.94
N ILE A 130 9.01 3.94 8.81
CA ILE A 130 8.16 3.87 7.63
C ILE A 130 7.79 5.31 7.24
N PRO A 131 8.41 5.84 6.18
CA PRO A 131 8.28 7.25 5.79
C PRO A 131 6.97 7.47 5.00
N HIS A 132 5.83 7.18 5.62
CA HIS A 132 4.52 7.45 5.05
C HIS A 132 3.86 8.63 5.70
N HIS A 133 3.15 9.46 4.95
CA HIS A 133 2.47 10.62 5.50
C HIS A 133 1.00 10.66 5.08
N GLU A 134 0.14 10.80 6.08
CA GLU A 134 -1.30 10.97 5.90
C GLU A 134 -1.77 12.25 6.57
N LEU A 135 -2.73 12.92 5.96
CA LEU A 135 -3.30 14.15 6.48
C LEU A 135 -3.91 13.94 7.87
N ILE A 136 -4.43 12.74 8.15
CA ILE A 136 -5.01 12.38 9.43
C ILE A 136 -3.96 12.29 10.56
N ASP A 137 -2.76 11.79 10.29
CA ASP A 137 -1.64 11.75 11.25
C ASP A 137 -1.09 13.14 11.51
N ILE A 138 -0.90 13.93 10.45
CA ILE A 138 -0.49 15.34 10.55
C ILE A 138 -1.48 16.13 11.39
N TYR A 139 -2.78 15.96 11.14
CA TYR A 139 -3.82 16.59 11.94
C TYR A 139 -3.73 16.20 13.42
N GLN A 140 -3.56 14.90 13.71
CA GLN A 140 -3.45 14.40 15.07
C GLN A 140 -2.23 14.98 15.80
N ILE A 141 -1.07 15.03 15.15
CA ILE A 141 0.15 15.62 15.70
C ILE A 141 -0.06 17.11 15.99
N ILE A 142 -0.53 17.90 15.00
CA ILE A 142 -0.75 19.35 15.17
C ILE A 142 -1.77 19.62 16.28
N ARG A 143 -2.86 18.84 16.33
CA ARG A 143 -3.91 18.95 17.35
C ARG A 143 -3.35 18.65 18.74
N SER A 144 -2.59 17.58 18.91
CA SER A 144 -1.96 17.24 20.20
C SER A 144 -0.94 18.30 20.62
N LEU A 145 -0.10 18.78 19.71
CA LEU A 145 0.83 19.89 19.99
C LEU A 145 0.09 21.18 20.36
N LYS A 146 -1.06 21.45 19.75
CA LYS A 146 -1.91 22.60 20.10
C LYS A 146 -2.46 22.47 21.51
N ASN A 147 -3.03 21.31 21.83
CA ASN A 147 -3.66 21.06 23.12
C ASN A 147 -2.65 20.99 24.26
N ALA A 148 -1.43 20.55 23.99
CA ALA A 148 -0.31 20.60 24.92
C ALA A 148 0.37 22.00 24.98
N GLY A 149 -0.11 23.01 24.24
CA GLY A 149 0.42 24.37 24.25
C GLY A 149 1.76 24.56 23.50
N ILE A 150 2.23 23.55 22.78
CA ILE A 150 3.57 23.48 22.17
C ILE A 150 3.66 24.24 20.86
N LEU A 151 2.56 24.43 20.13
CA LEU A 151 2.57 25.24 18.89
C LEU A 151 3.08 26.68 19.09
N THR A 152 3.06 27.20 20.31
CA THR A 152 3.60 28.53 20.62
C THR A 152 5.14 28.58 20.52
N GLN A 153 5.82 27.44 20.66
CA GLN A 153 7.27 27.30 20.61
C GLN A 153 7.81 27.29 19.18
N LEU A 154 6.95 26.94 18.19
CA LEU A 154 7.31 26.96 16.78
C LEU A 154 7.43 28.39 16.26
N THR A 155 8.48 28.62 15.48
CA THR A 155 8.70 29.88 14.75
C THR A 155 7.62 30.10 13.69
N LEU A 156 7.50 31.34 13.21
CA LEU A 156 6.57 31.65 12.13
C LEU A 156 6.92 30.91 10.83
N LEU A 157 8.22 30.69 10.58
CA LEU A 157 8.69 29.96 9.41
C LEU A 157 8.25 28.49 9.47
N GLU A 158 8.48 27.82 10.60
CA GLU A 158 8.08 26.41 10.77
C GLU A 158 6.56 26.22 10.64
N LYS A 159 5.78 27.14 11.21
CA LYS A 159 4.31 27.14 11.05
C LYS A 159 3.91 27.29 9.59
N LYS A 160 4.62 28.14 8.84
CA LYS A 160 4.38 28.34 7.42
C LYS A 160 4.76 27.10 6.62
N GLU A 161 5.89 26.47 6.88
CA GLU A 161 6.31 25.21 6.24
C GLU A 161 5.27 24.11 6.45
N ILE A 162 4.81 23.91 7.69
CA ILE A 162 3.76 22.94 8.02
C ILE A 162 2.48 23.26 7.24
N ALA A 163 2.04 24.52 7.25
CA ALA A 163 0.82 24.93 6.54
C ALA A 163 0.94 24.77 5.01
N ASP A 164 2.09 25.14 4.44
CA ASP A 164 2.34 25.03 3.00
C ASP A 164 2.39 23.55 2.57
N SER A 165 2.93 22.67 3.42
CA SER A 165 3.01 21.21 3.16
C SER A 165 1.64 20.52 3.05
N ILE A 166 0.61 21.06 3.70
CA ILE A 166 -0.76 20.53 3.64
C ILE A 166 -1.31 20.65 2.21
N ASN A 167 -0.78 21.56 1.37
CA ASN A 167 -1.22 21.70 -0.01
C ASN A 167 -0.85 20.50 -0.89
N ASN A 168 0.10 19.65 -0.49
CA ASN A 168 0.40 18.40 -1.21
C ASN A 168 -0.75 17.38 -1.15
N TYR A 169 -1.72 17.61 -0.26
CA TYR A 169 -2.93 16.82 -0.13
C TYR A 169 -4.12 17.46 -0.86
N GLN A 170 -3.94 18.61 -1.52
CA GLN A 170 -5.04 19.32 -2.15
C GLN A 170 -5.33 18.75 -3.55
N HIS A 171 -6.54 18.26 -3.76
CA HIS A 171 -7.01 17.76 -5.06
C HIS A 171 -8.34 18.40 -5.44
N TYR A 172 -8.41 19.00 -6.63
CA TYR A 172 -9.64 19.55 -7.24
C TYR A 172 -10.50 20.42 -6.31
N GLY A 173 -9.87 21.25 -5.48
CA GLY A 173 -10.55 22.16 -4.55
C GLY A 173 -10.96 21.56 -3.21
N SER A 174 -10.54 20.33 -2.92
CA SER A 174 -10.68 19.65 -1.62
C SER A 174 -9.33 19.08 -1.16
N TYR A 175 -9.31 18.39 -0.02
CA TYR A 175 -8.15 17.64 0.49
C TYR A 175 -8.40 16.13 0.41
N SER A 176 -7.37 15.38 0.03
CA SER A 176 -7.28 13.92 0.11
C SER A 176 -6.63 13.51 1.43
N PRO A 177 -6.97 12.35 2.02
CA PRO A 177 -6.24 11.80 3.16
C PRO A 177 -4.76 11.52 2.85
N ILE A 178 -4.44 11.33 1.57
CA ILE A 178 -3.14 10.87 1.08
C ILE A 178 -2.62 11.89 0.07
N SER A 179 -1.31 12.15 0.12
CA SER A 179 -0.63 13.15 -0.71
C SER A 179 -0.54 12.73 -2.18
N GLU A 180 -0.32 13.70 -3.07
CA GLU A 180 -0.24 13.52 -4.52
C GLU A 180 0.89 12.59 -5.01
N ASP A 181 1.85 12.29 -4.15
CA ASP A 181 2.97 11.38 -4.39
C ASP A 181 2.57 9.89 -4.28
N TYR A 182 1.43 9.57 -3.67
CA TYR A 182 0.86 8.21 -3.60
C TYR A 182 0.06 7.78 -4.83
N MET A 183 0.41 8.31 -6.00
CA MET A 183 -0.28 8.03 -7.25
C MET A 183 -0.12 6.56 -7.69
N SER A 184 -1.18 5.97 -8.25
CA SER A 184 -1.13 4.59 -8.78
C SER A 184 -0.56 4.54 -10.21
N MET A 185 0.10 3.44 -10.54
CA MET A 185 0.57 3.15 -11.90
C MET A 185 -0.59 3.05 -12.90
N SER A 186 -1.77 2.60 -12.45
CA SER A 186 -3.00 2.60 -13.25
C SER A 186 -3.46 4.02 -13.62
N LEU A 187 -3.36 4.96 -12.68
CA LEU A 187 -3.68 6.37 -12.95
C LEU A 187 -2.68 6.99 -13.91
N ILE A 188 -1.37 6.71 -13.76
CA ILE A 188 -0.35 7.11 -14.74
C ILE A 188 -0.64 6.56 -16.13
N TYR A 189 -0.96 5.27 -16.24
CA TYR A 189 -1.35 4.65 -17.50
C TYR A 189 -2.59 5.30 -18.10
N THR A 190 -3.60 5.63 -17.28
CA THR A 190 -4.84 6.27 -17.73
C THR A 190 -4.57 7.70 -18.23
N ILE A 191 -3.80 8.50 -17.51
CA ILE A 191 -3.45 9.87 -17.89
C ILE A 191 -2.64 9.87 -19.18
N THR A 192 -1.56 9.08 -19.24
CA THR A 192 -0.71 9.01 -20.43
C THR A 192 -1.49 8.49 -21.64
N SER A 193 -2.30 7.45 -21.48
CA SER A 193 -3.14 6.92 -22.58
C SER A 193 -4.20 7.92 -23.03
N SER A 194 -4.80 8.69 -22.11
CA SER A 194 -5.78 9.71 -22.47
C SER A 194 -5.13 10.86 -23.23
N PHE A 195 -3.96 11.33 -22.79
CA PHE A 195 -3.25 12.40 -23.50
C PHE A 195 -2.72 11.93 -24.85
N ASP A 196 -2.22 10.69 -24.94
CA ASP A 196 -1.82 10.05 -26.21
C ASP A 196 -2.97 9.96 -27.20
N LEU A 197 -4.16 9.52 -26.75
CA LEU A 197 -5.37 9.41 -27.59
C LEU A 197 -5.77 10.73 -28.26
N PHE A 198 -5.44 11.87 -27.64
CA PHE A 198 -5.73 13.21 -28.16
C PHE A 198 -4.50 13.92 -28.75
N ASP A 199 -3.37 13.23 -28.94
CA ASP A 199 -2.10 13.79 -29.42
C ASP A 199 -1.56 14.94 -28.53
N ARG A 200 -1.76 14.83 -27.22
CA ARG A 200 -1.44 15.86 -26.22
C ARG A 200 -0.33 15.48 -25.25
N ILE A 201 0.44 14.42 -25.48
CA ILE A 201 1.53 13.99 -24.58
C ILE A 201 2.47 15.14 -24.19
N SER A 202 2.77 16.06 -25.10
CA SER A 202 3.61 17.24 -24.83
C SER A 202 3.05 18.22 -23.80
N GLY A 203 1.77 18.10 -23.43
CA GLY A 203 1.13 18.85 -22.36
C GLY A 203 1.31 18.24 -20.97
N LEU A 204 1.93 17.06 -20.86
CA LEU A 204 2.31 16.45 -19.59
C LEU A 204 3.71 16.90 -19.15
N ASP A 205 3.97 16.90 -17.84
CA ASP A 205 5.33 16.96 -17.32
C ASP A 205 5.99 15.58 -17.50
N ILE A 206 6.54 15.36 -18.70
CA ILE A 206 7.12 14.08 -19.12
C ILE A 206 8.26 13.66 -18.18
N TYR A 207 9.07 14.61 -17.72
CA TYR A 207 10.25 14.30 -16.91
C TYR A 207 9.86 13.89 -15.49
N ASP A 208 8.93 14.61 -14.86
CA ASP A 208 8.41 14.25 -13.53
C ASP A 208 7.75 12.86 -13.55
N ILE A 209 6.87 12.61 -14.54
CA ILE A 209 6.20 11.32 -14.68
C ILE A 209 7.22 10.20 -14.93
N TYR A 210 8.23 10.43 -15.78
CA TYR A 210 9.30 9.48 -16.02
C TYR A 210 10.05 9.12 -14.74
N LEU A 211 10.46 10.11 -13.94
CA LEU A 211 11.15 9.86 -12.67
C LEU A 211 10.29 9.05 -11.70
N LYS A 212 8.99 9.36 -11.61
CA LYS A 212 8.06 8.61 -10.76
C LYS A 212 7.92 7.14 -11.20
N ILE A 213 7.75 6.88 -12.50
CA ILE A 213 7.71 5.49 -13.03
C ILE A 213 9.05 4.79 -12.80
N LYS A 214 10.16 5.47 -13.06
CA LYS A 214 11.50 4.93 -12.91
C LYS A 214 11.78 4.52 -11.46
N ASN A 215 11.44 5.38 -10.51
CA ASN A 215 11.64 5.13 -9.08
C ASN A 215 10.72 4.06 -8.51
N SER A 216 9.64 3.70 -9.23
CA SER A 216 8.76 2.60 -8.86
C SER A 216 9.25 1.24 -9.37
N TYR A 217 10.33 1.19 -10.16
CA TYR A 217 10.93 -0.06 -10.63
C TYR A 217 11.83 -0.66 -9.55
N SER A 218 11.79 -1.98 -9.42
CA SER A 218 12.66 -2.71 -8.51
C SER A 218 12.99 -4.09 -9.07
N ASP A 219 14.28 -4.43 -8.96
CA ASP A 219 14.89 -5.70 -9.35
C ASP A 219 15.33 -6.54 -8.13
N SER A 220 14.94 -6.13 -6.92
CA SER A 220 15.46 -6.71 -5.67
C SER A 220 14.88 -8.07 -5.28
N TYR A 221 13.93 -8.62 -6.05
CA TYR A 221 13.18 -9.85 -5.70
C TYR A 221 13.10 -10.86 -6.86
N GLU A 222 14.25 -11.15 -7.49
CA GLU A 222 14.41 -12.20 -8.54
C GLU A 222 13.65 -11.98 -9.85
N THR A 223 12.66 -11.08 -9.89
CA THR A 223 11.96 -10.62 -11.09
C THR A 223 11.81 -9.11 -11.06
N GLY A 224 12.41 -8.45 -12.04
CA GLY A 224 12.22 -7.03 -12.29
C GLY A 224 10.74 -6.70 -12.44
N SER A 225 10.25 -5.70 -11.71
CA SER A 225 8.85 -5.29 -11.79
C SER A 225 8.63 -3.87 -11.33
N PHE A 226 7.47 -3.32 -11.68
CA PHE A 226 7.05 -2.01 -11.22
C PHE A 226 6.04 -2.14 -10.09
N ASN A 227 6.18 -1.28 -9.08
CA ASN A 227 5.15 -1.05 -8.09
C ASN A 227 3.88 -0.50 -8.77
N GLY A 228 2.72 -0.98 -8.33
CA GLY A 228 1.39 -0.47 -8.67
C GLY A 228 1.12 0.93 -8.12
N TYR A 229 1.99 1.44 -7.25
CA TYR A 229 2.04 2.81 -6.76
C TYR A 229 3.45 3.39 -6.97
N LEU A 230 3.56 4.70 -7.16
CA LEU A 230 4.82 5.35 -7.55
C LEU A 230 5.84 5.49 -6.41
N THR A 231 5.47 5.13 -5.19
CA THR A 231 6.34 5.11 -4.00
C THR A 231 6.87 3.69 -3.75
N ASP A 232 8.20 3.57 -3.57
CA ASP A 232 8.91 2.31 -3.30
C ASP A 232 9.01 1.98 -1.79
N HIS A 233 8.21 2.66 -0.96
CA HIS A 233 8.27 2.42 0.48
C HIS A 233 7.45 1.17 0.86
N ILE A 234 8.19 0.14 1.31
CA ILE A 234 7.73 -1.21 1.73
C ILE A 234 6.56 -1.21 2.74
N GLY A 235 6.17 -0.06 3.30
CA GLY A 235 5.11 0.05 4.30
C GLY A 235 3.72 0.46 3.80
N PHE A 236 3.39 0.46 2.50
CA PHE A 236 2.08 0.97 2.01
C PHE A 236 0.86 0.25 2.66
N GLN A 237 1.09 -0.95 3.19
CA GLN A 237 0.14 -1.73 3.98
C GLN A 237 -0.18 -1.11 5.36
N GLY A 238 0.62 -0.14 5.81
CA GLY A 238 0.47 0.58 7.07
C GLY A 238 -0.29 1.90 6.96
N LEU A 239 -0.68 2.31 5.74
CA LEU A 239 -1.59 3.46 5.57
C LEU A 239 -2.94 3.12 6.21
N ARG A 240 -3.46 4.03 7.03
CA ARG A 240 -4.83 3.94 7.57
C ARG A 240 -5.86 4.30 6.51
N SER A 241 -5.50 5.18 5.59
CA SER A 241 -6.30 5.57 4.44
C SER A 241 -5.67 5.00 3.17
N HIS A 242 -6.41 4.14 2.47
CA HIS A 242 -5.95 3.64 1.18
C HIS A 242 -6.53 4.49 0.03
N PRO A 243 -5.79 4.71 -1.07
CA PRO A 243 -6.34 5.34 -2.26
C PRO A 243 -7.56 4.56 -2.74
N ILE A 244 -8.52 5.21 -3.38
CA ILE A 244 -9.74 4.54 -3.85
C ILE A 244 -9.41 3.36 -4.79
N GLU A 245 -8.31 3.50 -5.53
CA GLU A 245 -7.74 2.51 -6.44
C GLU A 245 -7.29 1.23 -5.73
N TYR A 246 -6.88 1.30 -4.45
CA TYR A 246 -6.55 0.13 -3.63
C TYR A 246 -7.73 -0.82 -3.50
N TYR A 247 -8.93 -0.27 -3.30
CA TYR A 247 -10.16 -1.04 -3.21
C TYR A 247 -10.58 -1.64 -4.56
N THR A 248 -10.04 -1.15 -5.68
CA THR A 248 -10.28 -1.72 -7.02
C THR A 248 -9.34 -2.87 -7.36
N SER A 249 -8.09 -2.83 -6.88
CA SER A 249 -7.18 -4.00 -6.93
C SER A 249 -7.58 -5.12 -5.96
N GLY A 250 -8.43 -4.82 -4.97
CA GLY A 250 -8.85 -5.73 -3.89
C GLY A 250 -10.16 -6.49 -4.12
N LYS A 251 -10.82 -6.36 -5.28
CA LYS A 251 -12.15 -6.98 -5.51
C LYS A 251 -12.13 -8.44 -5.94
N ARG A 252 -10.98 -9.06 -6.18
CA ARG A 252 -10.89 -10.48 -6.56
C ARG A 252 -10.79 -11.35 -5.29
N ASN A 253 -11.94 -11.59 -4.66
CA ASN A 253 -12.24 -12.64 -3.66
C ASN A 253 -11.03 -13.22 -2.89
N TYR A 254 -10.63 -12.54 -1.82
CA TYR A 254 -9.54 -12.93 -0.91
C TYR A 254 -10.01 -13.73 0.32
N GLU A 255 -11.06 -14.56 0.22
CA GLU A 255 -11.51 -15.34 1.40
C GLU A 255 -10.47 -16.38 1.86
N HIS A 256 -9.42 -16.65 1.08
CA HIS A 256 -8.34 -17.55 1.49
C HIS A 256 -6.97 -17.06 0.99
N THR A 257 -6.34 -16.14 1.72
CA THR A 257 -4.90 -16.12 2.07
C THR A 257 -4.48 -14.72 2.57
N ASN A 258 -3.73 -14.67 3.67
CA ASN A 258 -3.04 -13.50 4.25
C ASN A 258 -2.00 -12.84 3.32
N GLN A 259 -2.31 -12.62 2.05
CA GLN A 259 -1.30 -12.32 1.06
C GLN A 259 -1.81 -11.29 0.08
N PHE A 260 -1.66 -10.05 0.53
CA PHE A 260 -1.21 -8.89 -0.25
C PHE A 260 -1.70 -8.89 -1.70
N PRO A 261 -2.60 -7.97 -2.11
CA PRO A 261 -2.59 -7.56 -3.51
C PRO A 261 -1.15 -7.18 -3.78
N GLN A 262 -0.46 -7.97 -4.60
CA GLN A 262 0.97 -7.80 -4.77
C GLN A 262 1.13 -6.37 -5.27
N LEU A 263 1.77 -5.54 -4.46
CA LEU A 263 2.03 -4.14 -4.77
C LEU A 263 2.84 -4.02 -6.06
N ARG A 264 3.28 -5.13 -6.65
CA ARG A 264 3.91 -5.28 -7.95
C ARG A 264 3.21 -6.42 -8.69
N SER A 265 3.03 -6.28 -10.00
CA SER A 265 2.40 -7.31 -10.84
C SER A 265 2.78 -7.11 -12.29
N HIS A 266 2.59 -8.14 -13.14
CA HIS A 266 2.67 -7.99 -14.60
C HIS A 266 1.78 -6.86 -15.12
N GLN A 267 0.64 -6.58 -14.46
CA GLN A 267 -0.24 -5.46 -14.81
C GLN A 267 0.45 -4.11 -14.59
N SER A 268 1.07 -3.92 -13.42
CA SER A 268 1.82 -2.70 -13.09
C SER A 268 3.01 -2.54 -14.04
N THR A 269 3.70 -3.63 -14.36
CA THR A 269 4.78 -3.65 -15.35
C THR A 269 4.29 -3.23 -16.74
N TYR A 270 3.19 -3.80 -17.23
CA TYR A 270 2.61 -3.40 -18.50
C TYR A 270 2.23 -1.91 -18.51
N TYR A 271 1.54 -1.43 -17.46
CA TYR A 271 1.15 -0.03 -17.34
C TYR A 271 2.34 0.93 -17.34
N ALA A 272 3.41 0.59 -16.63
CA ALA A 272 4.65 1.36 -16.63
C ALA A 272 5.28 1.40 -18.02
N LEU A 273 5.54 0.24 -18.63
CA LEU A 273 6.17 0.13 -19.94
C LEU A 273 5.37 0.84 -21.04
N ALA A 274 4.04 0.67 -21.05
CA ALA A 274 3.16 1.33 -21.99
C ALA A 274 3.12 2.85 -21.79
N SER A 275 3.23 3.32 -20.55
CA SER A 275 3.33 4.76 -20.25
C SER A 275 4.68 5.32 -20.72
N LEU A 276 5.78 4.62 -20.42
CA LEU A 276 7.13 5.00 -20.86
C LEU A 276 7.25 5.06 -22.38
N LYS A 277 6.62 4.12 -23.10
CA LYS A 277 6.56 4.14 -24.57
C LYS A 277 5.87 5.40 -25.09
N LYS A 278 4.69 5.74 -24.56
CA LYS A 278 3.93 6.96 -24.94
C LYS A 278 4.69 8.24 -24.60
N LEU A 279 5.47 8.24 -23.52
CA LEU A 279 6.28 9.36 -23.08
C LEU A 279 7.62 9.50 -23.82
N PHE A 280 7.94 8.59 -24.75
CA PHE A 280 9.23 8.52 -25.44
C PHE A 280 10.42 8.32 -24.48
N LYS A 281 10.19 7.56 -23.40
CA LYS A 281 11.16 7.33 -22.31
C LYS A 281 11.53 5.87 -22.12
N LEU A 282 10.97 4.96 -22.91
CA LEU A 282 11.25 3.54 -22.80
C LEU A 282 12.71 3.19 -23.13
N ASP A 283 13.31 3.85 -24.12
CA ASP A 283 14.74 3.70 -24.44
C ASP A 283 15.64 4.13 -23.28
N GLU A 284 15.39 5.33 -22.73
CA GLU A 284 16.15 5.87 -21.59
C GLU A 284 16.04 4.97 -20.35
N PHE A 285 14.86 4.39 -20.13
CA PHE A 285 14.67 3.36 -19.10
C PHE A 285 15.48 2.09 -19.40
N GLY A 286 15.43 1.62 -20.65
CA GLY A 286 16.14 0.41 -21.09
C GLY A 286 17.66 0.51 -21.02
N ASP A 287 18.21 1.70 -21.24
CA ASP A 287 19.64 1.98 -21.05
C ASP A 287 20.06 1.86 -19.57
N THR A 288 19.12 2.08 -18.64
CA THR A 288 19.39 2.00 -17.19
C THR A 288 19.19 0.58 -16.63
N TYR A 289 18.12 -0.13 -17.05
CA TYR A 289 17.68 -1.38 -16.40
C TYR A 289 17.60 -2.60 -17.34
N HIS A 290 18.19 -2.52 -18.53
CA HIS A 290 18.29 -3.65 -19.47
C HIS A 290 16.97 -4.39 -19.74
N LEU A 291 16.14 -3.88 -20.66
CA LEU A 291 14.82 -4.46 -20.99
C LEU A 291 14.81 -5.96 -21.31
N PHE A 292 15.91 -6.52 -21.79
CA PHE A 292 16.02 -7.95 -22.09
C PHE A 292 16.04 -8.82 -20.82
N GLU A 293 16.54 -8.32 -19.70
CA GLU A 293 16.50 -9.03 -18.41
C GLU A 293 15.06 -9.08 -17.89
N LEU A 294 14.39 -7.92 -17.85
CA LEU A 294 12.96 -7.85 -17.51
C LEU A 294 12.09 -8.76 -18.39
N PHE A 295 12.41 -8.85 -19.69
CA PHE A 295 11.75 -9.77 -20.61
C PHE A 295 11.91 -11.23 -20.17
N ASN A 296 13.14 -11.66 -19.87
CA ASN A 296 13.41 -13.04 -19.43
C ASN A 296 12.78 -13.34 -18.07
N ASP A 297 12.78 -12.36 -17.16
CA ASP A 297 12.13 -12.50 -15.85
C ASP A 297 10.65 -12.82 -16.02
N ILE A 298 9.94 -12.06 -16.87
CA ILE A 298 8.52 -12.33 -17.16
C ILE A 298 8.33 -13.71 -17.78
N VAL A 299 9.17 -14.13 -18.74
CA VAL A 299 9.12 -15.48 -19.32
C VAL A 299 9.28 -16.56 -18.25
N ASN A 300 10.19 -16.36 -17.31
CA ASN A 300 10.47 -17.30 -16.22
C ASN A 300 9.31 -17.42 -15.22
N THR A 301 8.34 -16.50 -15.22
CA THR A 301 7.13 -16.62 -14.38
C THR A 301 6.08 -17.57 -14.95
N GLN A 302 6.30 -18.20 -16.12
CA GLN A 302 5.38 -19.20 -16.62
C GLN A 302 5.44 -20.47 -15.76
N PHE A 303 4.28 -20.87 -15.24
CA PHE A 303 4.13 -22.02 -14.35
C PHE A 303 4.10 -23.32 -15.16
N LEU A 304 5.10 -24.19 -14.94
CA LEU A 304 5.34 -25.38 -15.75
C LEU A 304 5.41 -26.69 -14.94
N ASP A 305 4.75 -26.74 -13.78
CA ASP A 305 4.57 -27.98 -13.00
C ASP A 305 3.32 -28.74 -13.48
N ASP A 306 3.54 -29.89 -14.12
CA ASP A 306 2.47 -30.71 -14.70
C ASP A 306 1.67 -31.51 -13.67
N SER A 307 2.11 -31.56 -12.41
CA SER A 307 1.33 -32.13 -11.30
C SER A 307 0.11 -31.29 -10.93
N TYR A 308 0.11 -30.00 -11.31
CA TYR A 308 -0.99 -29.07 -11.15
C TYR A 308 -1.63 -28.77 -12.51
N SER A 309 -2.33 -29.77 -13.06
CA SER A 309 -2.94 -29.72 -14.39
C SER A 309 -3.81 -28.49 -14.62
N ASP A 310 -4.44 -27.95 -13.57
CA ASP A 310 -5.42 -26.86 -13.65
C ASP A 310 -4.77 -25.49 -13.83
N ASN A 311 -3.49 -25.34 -13.50
CA ASN A 311 -2.75 -24.09 -13.70
C ASN A 311 -1.49 -24.22 -14.57
N TYR A 312 -1.11 -25.44 -14.97
CA TYR A 312 -0.03 -25.68 -15.92
C TYR A 312 -0.17 -24.79 -17.17
N GLY A 313 0.86 -24.00 -17.46
CA GLY A 313 0.97 -23.13 -18.64
C GLY A 313 0.58 -21.67 -18.42
N ALA A 314 -0.10 -21.33 -17.32
CA ALA A 314 -0.42 -19.96 -16.95
C ALA A 314 0.82 -19.21 -16.40
N PHE A 315 0.71 -17.90 -16.23
CA PHE A 315 1.74 -17.08 -15.59
C PHE A 315 1.40 -16.83 -14.12
N THR A 316 2.42 -16.86 -13.27
CA THR A 316 2.32 -16.39 -11.90
C THR A 316 2.29 -14.84 -11.87
N PRO A 317 1.96 -14.21 -10.74
CA PRO A 317 1.88 -12.75 -10.66
C PRO A 317 3.19 -12.02 -10.96
N LEU A 318 4.32 -12.56 -10.47
CA LEU A 318 5.68 -12.04 -10.61
C LEU A 318 6.79 -13.04 -10.27
N TRP A 319 6.54 -14.09 -9.49
CA TRP A 319 7.62 -14.98 -9.06
C TRP A 319 8.06 -15.93 -10.18
N PRO A 320 9.37 -16.09 -10.41
CA PRO A 320 9.86 -17.14 -11.30
C PRO A 320 9.29 -18.48 -10.87
N TYR A 321 8.99 -19.33 -11.85
CA TYR A 321 8.59 -20.69 -11.56
C TYR A 321 9.78 -21.46 -10.98
N GLU A 322 9.61 -21.87 -9.73
CA GLU A 322 10.49 -22.82 -9.04
C GLU A 322 9.68 -24.04 -8.60
N GLU A 323 10.17 -25.24 -8.92
CA GLU A 323 9.52 -26.51 -8.57
C GLU A 323 9.32 -26.64 -7.04
N SER A 324 10.28 -26.17 -6.24
CA SER A 324 10.22 -26.15 -4.78
C SER A 324 9.05 -25.31 -4.22
N GLN A 325 8.55 -24.34 -4.99
CA GLN A 325 7.49 -23.41 -4.62
C GLN A 325 6.17 -23.70 -5.35
N ALA A 326 6.09 -24.76 -6.16
CA ALA A 326 4.98 -24.97 -7.07
C ALA A 326 3.61 -24.99 -6.38
N GLY A 327 3.50 -25.64 -5.21
CA GLY A 327 2.25 -25.67 -4.44
C GLY A 327 1.82 -24.31 -3.87
N TYR A 328 2.77 -23.39 -3.67
CA TYR A 328 2.49 -22.00 -3.29
C TYR A 328 2.06 -21.19 -4.52
N LEU A 329 2.84 -21.25 -5.60
CA LEU A 329 2.58 -20.51 -6.85
C LEU A 329 1.25 -20.91 -7.49
N ASN A 330 0.91 -22.20 -7.47
CA ASN A 330 -0.36 -22.72 -7.98
C ASN A 330 -1.58 -22.03 -7.36
N LYS A 331 -1.52 -21.64 -6.08
CA LYS A 331 -2.62 -20.97 -5.36
C LYS A 331 -2.74 -19.48 -5.70
N LYS A 332 -1.81 -18.93 -6.49
CA LYS A 332 -1.70 -17.50 -6.80
C LYS A 332 -1.99 -17.17 -8.25
N ILE A 333 -2.20 -18.18 -9.08
CA ILE A 333 -2.47 -18.00 -10.50
C ILE A 333 -3.91 -17.49 -10.69
N SER A 334 -4.02 -16.47 -11.52
CA SER A 334 -5.27 -15.95 -12.07
C SER A 334 -5.00 -15.61 -13.53
N PHE A 335 -6.03 -15.65 -14.37
CA PHE A 335 -5.82 -15.51 -15.81
C PHE A 335 -5.36 -14.10 -16.22
N GLU A 336 -5.68 -13.10 -15.42
CA GLU A 336 -5.19 -11.73 -15.58
C GLU A 336 -3.66 -11.64 -15.62
N TYR A 337 -2.94 -12.47 -14.85
CA TYR A 337 -1.49 -12.46 -14.86
C TYR A 337 -0.94 -12.96 -16.20
N SER A 338 -1.55 -13.98 -16.80
CA SER A 338 -1.21 -14.44 -18.15
C SER A 338 -1.47 -13.34 -19.19
N TYR A 339 -2.59 -12.63 -19.09
CA TYR A 339 -2.88 -11.51 -19.99
C TYR A 339 -1.82 -10.42 -19.91
N PHE A 340 -1.53 -9.90 -18.71
CA PHE A 340 -0.56 -8.82 -18.58
C PHE A 340 0.89 -9.24 -18.80
N ALA A 341 1.25 -10.50 -18.54
CA ALA A 341 2.55 -11.06 -18.93
C ALA A 341 2.70 -11.00 -20.45
N ILE A 342 1.71 -11.51 -21.21
CA ILE A 342 1.73 -11.48 -22.68
C ILE A 342 1.78 -10.03 -23.20
N ARG A 343 0.96 -9.12 -22.66
CA ARG A 343 0.98 -7.70 -23.03
C ARG A 343 2.34 -7.03 -22.79
N SER A 344 3.02 -7.39 -21.70
CA SER A 344 4.35 -6.88 -21.39
C SER A 344 5.39 -7.45 -22.35
N LEU A 345 5.35 -8.76 -22.63
CA LEU A 345 6.26 -9.42 -23.57
C LEU A 345 6.09 -8.90 -25.01
N GLU A 346 4.87 -8.64 -25.47
CA GLU A 346 4.62 -8.01 -26.78
C GLU A 346 5.27 -6.64 -26.89
N LEU A 347 5.11 -5.80 -25.87
CA LEU A 347 5.68 -4.46 -25.85
C LEU A 347 7.20 -4.50 -25.81
N LEU A 348 7.78 -5.31 -24.93
CA LEU A 348 9.23 -5.49 -24.83
C LEU A 348 9.81 -6.12 -26.10
N GLY A 349 9.14 -7.13 -26.66
CA GLY A 349 9.56 -7.80 -27.88
C GLY A 349 9.56 -6.87 -29.10
N GLU A 350 8.59 -5.96 -29.20
CA GLU A 350 8.59 -4.89 -30.20
C GLU A 350 9.79 -3.95 -30.00
N GLN A 351 10.00 -3.48 -28.76
CA GLN A 351 11.10 -2.55 -28.44
C GLN A 351 12.49 -3.16 -28.70
N LEU A 352 12.64 -4.44 -28.39
CA LEU A 352 13.89 -5.19 -28.52
C LEU A 352 14.07 -5.79 -29.94
N GLY A 353 13.06 -5.68 -30.81
CA GLY A 353 13.12 -6.24 -32.16
C GLY A 353 13.14 -7.77 -32.22
N LEU A 354 12.50 -8.46 -31.26
CA LEU A 354 12.51 -9.93 -31.14
C LEU A 354 11.56 -10.64 -32.12
N GLY A 355 10.72 -9.89 -32.83
CA GLY A 355 9.77 -10.42 -33.81
C GLY A 355 8.51 -10.99 -33.16
N ASN A 356 8.03 -12.13 -33.67
CA ASN A 356 6.74 -12.72 -33.29
C ASN A 356 6.79 -13.34 -31.87
N VAL A 357 5.68 -13.23 -31.15
CA VAL A 357 5.43 -13.80 -29.81
C VAL A 357 5.80 -15.28 -29.70
N SER A 358 5.66 -16.05 -30.79
CA SER A 358 6.08 -17.46 -30.84
C SER A 358 7.57 -17.68 -30.51
N ASN A 359 8.40 -16.65 -30.62
CA ASN A 359 9.84 -16.69 -30.37
C ASN A 359 10.23 -16.19 -28.98
N TYR A 360 9.27 -15.86 -28.12
CA TYR A 360 9.54 -15.18 -26.85
C TYR A 360 10.02 -16.10 -25.73
N GLY A 361 10.27 -17.38 -26.00
CA GLY A 361 10.90 -18.29 -25.04
C GLY A 361 9.96 -18.94 -24.02
N PHE A 362 8.73 -18.45 -23.86
CA PHE A 362 7.70 -19.14 -23.08
C PHE A 362 7.06 -20.29 -23.87
N ASN A 363 6.49 -21.26 -23.17
CA ASN A 363 5.80 -22.40 -23.75
C ASN A 363 4.36 -22.01 -24.17
N ALA A 364 4.21 -21.54 -25.41
CA ALA A 364 2.92 -21.14 -25.97
C ALA A 364 1.88 -22.26 -26.00
N ASN A 365 2.31 -23.51 -26.22
CA ASN A 365 1.40 -24.66 -26.20
C ASN A 365 0.83 -24.92 -24.80
N ALA A 366 1.65 -24.77 -23.75
CA ALA A 366 1.18 -24.89 -22.37
C ALA A 366 0.15 -23.80 -22.04
N LEU A 367 0.40 -22.54 -22.43
CA LEU A 367 -0.57 -21.46 -22.25
C LEU A 367 -1.87 -21.71 -23.02
N TYR A 368 -1.77 -22.19 -24.27
CA TYR A 368 -2.96 -22.57 -25.04
C TYR A 368 -3.77 -23.66 -24.34
N MET A 369 -3.13 -24.72 -23.84
CA MET A 369 -3.81 -25.79 -23.09
C MET A 369 -4.46 -25.27 -21.81
N TYR A 370 -3.80 -24.33 -21.10
CA TYR A 370 -4.40 -23.65 -19.96
C TYR A 370 -5.67 -22.90 -20.34
N ILE A 371 -5.66 -22.22 -21.48
CA ILE A 371 -6.83 -21.48 -21.97
C ILE A 371 -7.95 -22.44 -22.36
N ASP A 372 -7.64 -23.39 -23.25
CA ASP A 372 -8.58 -24.33 -23.86
C ASP A 372 -9.42 -25.10 -22.82
N LYS A 373 -8.78 -25.60 -21.76
CA LYS A 373 -9.49 -26.36 -20.70
C LYS A 373 -10.47 -25.51 -19.88
N ASN A 374 -10.28 -24.19 -19.85
CA ASN A 374 -11.13 -23.25 -19.12
C ASN A 374 -12.19 -22.60 -20.03
N ILE A 375 -12.26 -22.97 -21.31
CA ILE A 375 -13.31 -22.52 -22.22
C ILE A 375 -14.58 -23.31 -21.94
N ILE A 376 -15.69 -22.59 -21.73
CA ILE A 376 -17.03 -23.16 -21.79
C ILE A 376 -17.66 -22.74 -23.11
N GLU A 377 -17.98 -23.74 -23.94
CA GLU A 377 -18.70 -23.57 -25.19
C GLU A 377 -20.09 -24.19 -25.07
N GLU A 378 -21.11 -23.32 -25.11
CA GLU A 378 -22.52 -23.70 -25.21
C GLU A 378 -23.09 -23.26 -26.57
N ALA A 379 -24.33 -23.66 -26.86
CA ALA A 379 -24.96 -23.40 -28.17
C ALA A 379 -25.04 -21.91 -28.57
N SER A 380 -24.97 -20.97 -27.63
CA SER A 380 -25.08 -19.53 -27.87
C SER A 380 -23.97 -18.68 -27.23
N THR A 381 -23.07 -19.29 -26.46
CA THR A 381 -22.09 -18.57 -25.64
C THR A 381 -20.77 -19.30 -25.61
N LEU A 382 -19.69 -18.53 -25.70
CA LEU A 382 -18.32 -18.99 -25.48
C LEU A 382 -17.69 -18.02 -24.50
N TYR A 383 -17.25 -18.54 -23.35
CA TYR A 383 -16.66 -17.71 -22.30
C TYR A 383 -15.58 -18.47 -21.54
N PHE A 384 -14.70 -17.72 -20.89
CA PHE A 384 -13.65 -18.26 -20.03
C PHE A 384 -14.19 -18.45 -18.61
N SER A 385 -14.08 -19.66 -18.06
CA SER A 385 -14.67 -20.03 -16.77
C SER A 385 -13.62 -20.70 -15.87
N PRO A 386 -12.81 -19.92 -15.14
CA PRO A 386 -11.80 -20.48 -14.26
C PRO A 386 -12.43 -20.96 -12.94
N GLU A 387 -11.78 -21.90 -12.27
CA GLU A 387 -12.28 -22.46 -11.00
C GLU A 387 -12.29 -21.45 -9.84
N TYR A 388 -11.48 -20.38 -9.91
CA TYR A 388 -11.29 -19.45 -8.80
C TYR A 388 -12.39 -18.39 -8.62
N THR A 389 -13.34 -18.27 -9.55
CA THR A 389 -14.41 -17.26 -9.44
C THR A 389 -15.69 -17.68 -10.16
N SER A 390 -16.83 -17.24 -9.60
CA SER A 390 -18.15 -17.30 -10.23
C SER A 390 -18.74 -15.91 -10.51
N ASP A 391 -17.94 -14.86 -10.28
CA ASP A 391 -18.35 -13.48 -10.50
C ASP A 391 -18.44 -13.15 -11.99
N VAL A 392 -19.58 -12.60 -12.41
CA VAL A 392 -19.89 -12.34 -13.83
C VAL A 392 -18.97 -11.28 -14.42
N GLU A 393 -18.62 -10.23 -13.66
CA GLU A 393 -17.75 -9.17 -14.14
C GLU A 393 -16.34 -9.71 -14.42
N THR A 394 -15.83 -10.54 -13.51
CA THR A 394 -14.53 -11.21 -13.65
C THR A 394 -14.52 -12.18 -14.84
N ILE A 395 -15.58 -12.99 -15.01
CA ILE A 395 -15.70 -13.91 -16.15
C ILE A 395 -15.72 -13.13 -17.48
N LEU A 396 -16.43 -12.01 -17.55
CA LEU A 396 -16.47 -11.18 -18.76
C LEU A 396 -15.09 -10.60 -19.09
N GLN A 397 -14.37 -10.13 -18.07
CA GLN A 397 -13.01 -9.60 -18.19
C GLN A 397 -12.03 -10.68 -18.65
N ASP A 398 -12.06 -11.85 -18.02
CA ASP A 398 -11.20 -12.99 -18.37
C ASP A 398 -11.53 -13.55 -19.77
N THR A 399 -12.80 -13.48 -20.19
CA THR A 399 -13.20 -13.81 -21.57
C THR A 399 -12.57 -12.84 -22.57
N TYR A 400 -12.52 -11.54 -22.26
CA TYR A 400 -11.80 -10.57 -23.10
C TYR A 400 -10.29 -10.88 -23.16
N TYR A 401 -9.69 -11.24 -22.02
CA TYR A 401 -8.28 -11.64 -21.96
C TYR A 401 -7.98 -12.86 -22.83
N MET A 402 -8.86 -13.86 -22.81
CA MET A 402 -8.75 -15.07 -23.64
C MET A 402 -8.76 -14.70 -25.12
N ILE A 403 -9.75 -13.90 -25.55
CA ILE A 403 -9.87 -13.47 -26.95
C ILE A 403 -8.61 -12.71 -27.39
N TYR A 404 -8.06 -11.88 -26.51
CA TYR A 404 -6.84 -11.14 -26.82
C TYR A 404 -5.63 -12.06 -27.03
N ILE A 405 -5.39 -12.99 -26.10
CA ILE A 405 -4.21 -13.87 -26.14
C ILE A 405 -4.26 -14.84 -27.34
N LEU A 406 -5.47 -15.26 -27.75
CA LEU A 406 -5.64 -16.20 -28.87
C LEU A 406 -5.61 -15.54 -30.26
N LYS A 407 -5.58 -14.20 -30.35
CA LYS A 407 -5.46 -13.45 -31.60
C LYS A 407 -4.07 -13.57 -32.19
#